data_AF-A0A353VWL1-F1
#
_entry.id   AF-A0A353VWL1-F1
#
_cell.length_a   1.000
_cell.length_b   1.000
_cell.length_c   1.000
_cell.angle_alpha   90.00
_cell.angle_beta   90.00
_cell.angle_gamma   90.00
#
_symmetry.space_group_name_H-M   'P 1'
#
loop_
_entity.id
_entity.type
_entity.pdbx_description
1 polymer ?
#
loop_
_entity_poly.entity_id
_entity_poly.type
_entity_poly.pdbx_seq_one_letter_code
_entity_poly.pdbx_strand_id
1 'polypeptide(L)'
;FTVNAMAMSLTPKKFGELHDPYNGVKDLQAKRLVTPLDPDETFSEDPIRMLRAAYFASGLGLEIDKKCLESMQRQANRINIVSQERITTEFEKILSTPKPSVGLIILQEAGLMEYIFPEIHIMFGMDQTGEWHHKDIFYHTMQVVDNAAELSDKMQLRFAALVHDIAKPNTRKIDPKKGYTFHGHDAIGERMLNKVAKRMKLSNELKDYIKKLTLLHLRPIALAKKEIT
;
A
#
# COMPACT_ATOMS: atom_id res chain seq x y z
N PHE A 1 0.41 12.15 -15.54
CA PHE A 1 0.24 13.24 -14.56
C PHE A 1 0.92 14.49 -15.10
N THR A 2 0.34 15.67 -14.89
CA THR A 2 0.87 16.96 -15.36
C THR A 2 2.32 17.17 -14.93
N VAL A 3 2.64 16.88 -13.67
CA VAL A 3 4.00 16.93 -13.11
C VAL A 3 5.02 16.02 -13.83
N ASN A 4 4.56 14.97 -14.50
CA ASN A 4 5.40 14.04 -15.29
C ASN A 4 5.29 14.27 -16.79
N ALA A 5 4.56 15.30 -17.23
CA ALA A 5 4.37 15.67 -18.63
C ALA A 5 5.20 16.91 -19.03
N MET A 6 6.12 17.32 -18.15
CA MET A 6 7.11 18.36 -18.42
C MET A 6 8.35 17.74 -19.08
N ALA A 7 8.99 18.49 -19.98
CA ALA A 7 10.24 18.09 -20.62
C ALA A 7 11.21 19.28 -20.67
N MET A 8 12.51 18.99 -20.60
CA MET A 8 13.55 20.02 -20.71
C MET A 8 14.39 19.77 -21.96
N SER A 9 14.61 20.82 -22.75
CA SER A 9 15.42 20.71 -23.96
C SER A 9 16.90 20.50 -23.60
N LEU A 10 17.50 19.49 -24.24
CA LEU A 10 18.93 19.17 -24.15
C LEU A 10 19.73 19.71 -25.35
N THR A 11 19.08 20.39 -26.29
CA THR A 11 19.76 20.92 -27.48
C THR A 11 20.64 22.11 -27.10
N PRO A 12 21.84 22.28 -27.69
CA PRO A 12 22.75 23.36 -27.31
C PRO A 12 22.13 24.77 -27.40
N LYS A 13 21.24 25.00 -28.37
CA LYS A 13 20.60 26.31 -28.60
C LYS A 13 19.52 26.65 -27.58
N LYS A 14 18.90 25.65 -26.95
CA LYS A 14 17.75 25.78 -26.07
C LYS A 14 17.97 24.96 -24.79
N PHE A 15 19.23 24.83 -24.35
CA PHE A 15 19.56 23.97 -23.24
C PHE A 15 18.90 24.52 -21.97
N GLY A 16 18.13 23.68 -21.29
CA GLY A 16 17.39 24.08 -20.09
C GLY A 16 16.03 24.73 -20.35
N GLU A 17 15.60 24.91 -21.61
CA GLU A 17 14.25 25.40 -21.90
C GLU A 17 13.21 24.37 -21.44
N LEU A 18 12.30 24.79 -20.56
CA LEU A 18 11.23 23.96 -20.01
C LEU A 18 10.00 24.01 -20.91
N HIS A 19 9.56 22.84 -21.35
CA HIS A 19 8.30 22.63 -22.04
C HIS A 19 7.29 22.04 -21.06
N ASP A 20 6.29 22.83 -20.69
CA ASP A 20 5.21 22.45 -19.77
C ASP A 20 3.82 22.67 -20.40
N PRO A 21 3.37 21.76 -21.28
CA PRO A 21 2.10 21.93 -22.00
C PRO A 21 0.85 21.80 -21.12
N TYR A 22 0.96 21.24 -19.92
CA TYR A 22 -0.18 20.94 -19.04
C TYR A 22 -0.12 21.63 -17.67
N ASN A 23 0.73 22.63 -17.50
CA ASN A 23 0.91 23.37 -16.25
C ASN A 23 1.39 22.51 -15.06
N GLY A 24 2.22 21.51 -15.32
CA GLY A 24 2.86 20.66 -14.32
C GLY A 24 3.68 21.44 -13.28
N VAL A 25 4.29 22.58 -13.63
CA VAL A 25 5.01 23.43 -12.65
C VAL A 25 4.03 23.97 -11.61
N LYS A 26 2.86 24.44 -12.07
CA LYS A 26 1.83 25.00 -11.19
C LYS A 26 1.28 23.93 -10.26
N ASP A 27 1.01 22.73 -10.78
CA ASP A 27 0.53 21.62 -9.98
C ASP A 27 1.58 21.12 -8.97
N LEU A 28 2.85 21.08 -9.35
CA LEU A 28 3.94 20.71 -8.45
C LEU A 28 4.08 21.73 -7.30
N GLN A 29 4.01 23.03 -7.60
CA GLN A 29 4.02 24.09 -6.59
C GLN A 29 2.82 24.00 -5.65
N ALA A 30 1.65 23.65 -6.18
CA ALA A 30 0.43 23.42 -5.41
C ALA A 30 0.39 22.05 -4.71
N LYS A 31 1.46 21.23 -4.84
CA LYS A 31 1.54 19.85 -4.35
C LYS A 31 0.36 18.98 -4.78
N ARG A 32 -0.10 19.15 -6.01
CA ARG A 32 -1.29 18.47 -6.52
C ARG A 32 -0.92 17.51 -7.64
N LEU A 33 -1.54 16.33 -7.65
CA LEU A 33 -1.37 15.32 -8.67
C LEU A 33 -2.61 15.29 -9.57
N VAL A 34 -2.46 15.77 -10.81
CA VAL A 34 -3.52 15.90 -11.80
C VAL A 34 -3.18 15.09 -13.06
N THR A 35 -4.17 14.50 -13.72
CA THR A 35 -3.98 13.91 -15.07
C THR A 35 -3.91 15.00 -16.14
N PRO A 36 -3.10 14.86 -17.21
CA PRO A 36 -3.03 15.86 -18.27
C PRO A 36 -4.34 16.02 -19.05
N LEU A 37 -5.08 14.93 -19.18
CA LEU A 37 -6.38 14.84 -19.85
C LEU A 37 -7.46 14.43 -18.83
N ASP A 38 -8.66 14.14 -19.33
CA ASP A 38 -9.74 13.60 -18.51
C ASP A 38 -9.26 12.35 -17.72
N PRO A 39 -9.51 12.30 -16.40
CA PRO A 39 -9.10 11.17 -15.58
C PRO A 39 -9.70 9.83 -16.00
N ASP A 40 -10.97 9.81 -16.44
CA ASP A 40 -11.65 8.56 -16.84
C ASP A 40 -11.04 8.02 -18.14
N GLU A 41 -10.72 8.88 -19.11
CA GLU A 41 -9.95 8.48 -20.29
C GLU A 41 -8.55 7.98 -19.92
N THR A 42 -7.84 8.73 -19.08
CA THR A 42 -6.45 8.41 -18.68
C THR A 42 -6.33 7.05 -18.00
N PHE A 43 -7.24 6.73 -17.07
CA PHE A 43 -7.25 5.46 -16.35
C PHE A 43 -7.90 4.33 -17.15
N SER A 44 -8.80 4.66 -18.08
CA SER A 44 -9.33 3.70 -19.05
C SER A 44 -8.22 3.12 -19.92
N GLU A 45 -7.36 3.97 -20.49
CA GLU A 45 -6.29 3.53 -21.38
C GLU A 45 -5.22 2.68 -20.69
N ASP A 46 -4.83 3.04 -19.47
CA ASP A 46 -3.80 2.31 -18.70
C ASP A 46 -4.13 2.34 -17.20
N PRO A 47 -4.91 1.36 -16.70
CA PRO A 47 -5.38 1.33 -15.31
C PRO A 47 -4.26 1.34 -14.27
N ILE A 48 -3.04 0.91 -14.61
CA ILE A 48 -1.91 0.93 -13.68
C ILE A 48 -1.58 2.36 -13.22
N ARG A 49 -1.97 3.39 -13.98
CA ARG A 49 -1.77 4.79 -13.62
C ARG A 49 -2.44 5.15 -12.30
N MET A 50 -3.48 4.41 -11.89
CA MET A 50 -4.09 4.58 -10.57
C MET A 50 -3.13 4.18 -9.43
N LEU A 51 -2.38 3.07 -9.56
CA LEU A 51 -1.32 2.71 -8.59
C LEU A 51 -0.17 3.71 -8.63
N ARG A 52 0.18 4.20 -9.82
CA ARG A 52 1.19 5.26 -9.96
C ARG A 52 0.76 6.55 -9.25
N ALA A 53 -0.55 6.86 -9.24
CA ALA A 53 -1.08 7.99 -8.49
C ALA A 53 -0.77 7.86 -6.99
N ALA A 54 -1.09 6.70 -6.41
CA ALA A 54 -0.80 6.38 -5.01
C ALA A 54 0.71 6.40 -4.72
N TYR A 55 1.54 5.86 -5.63
CA TYR A 55 2.99 5.92 -5.53
C TYR A 55 3.52 7.36 -5.52
N PHE A 56 3.10 8.21 -6.46
CA PHE A 56 3.56 9.59 -6.51
C PHE A 56 3.09 10.40 -5.31
N ALA A 57 1.86 10.19 -4.84
CA ALA A 57 1.39 10.82 -3.61
C ALA A 57 2.26 10.44 -2.41
N SER A 58 2.55 9.14 -2.27
CA SER A 58 3.36 8.58 -1.18
C SER A 58 4.84 8.98 -1.25
N GLY A 59 5.42 9.04 -2.46
CA GLY A 59 6.84 9.27 -2.68
C GLY A 59 7.23 10.75 -2.78
N LEU A 60 6.33 11.59 -3.27
CA LEU A 60 6.58 13.01 -3.52
C LEU A 60 5.80 13.94 -2.59
N GLY A 61 4.92 13.41 -1.74
CA GLY A 61 4.08 14.21 -0.83
C GLY A 61 3.06 15.08 -1.58
N LEU A 62 2.53 14.56 -2.69
CA LEU A 62 1.50 15.22 -3.50
C LEU A 62 0.10 14.73 -3.11
N GLU A 63 -0.89 15.60 -3.19
CA GLU A 63 -2.30 15.27 -2.98
C GLU A 63 -2.97 14.99 -4.33
N ILE A 64 -3.72 13.89 -4.41
CA ILE A 64 -4.45 13.54 -5.63
C ILE A 64 -5.62 14.50 -5.80
N ASP A 65 -5.76 15.10 -6.99
CA ASP A 65 -6.91 15.95 -7.29
C ASP A 65 -8.23 15.17 -7.12
N LYS A 66 -9.25 15.84 -6.58
CA LYS A 66 -10.55 15.23 -6.29
C LYS A 66 -11.14 14.50 -7.51
N LYS A 67 -11.06 15.09 -8.71
CA LYS A 67 -11.58 14.45 -9.93
C LYS A 67 -10.81 13.18 -10.28
N CYS A 68 -9.51 13.17 -10.04
CA CYS A 68 -8.68 11.99 -10.23
C CYS A 68 -9.06 10.89 -9.23
N LEU A 69 -9.24 11.20 -7.95
CA LEU A 69 -9.62 10.22 -6.94
C LEU A 69 -11.01 9.61 -7.23
N GLU A 70 -12.00 10.43 -7.57
CA GLU A 70 -13.35 9.97 -7.93
C GLU A 70 -13.32 9.07 -9.18
N SER A 71 -12.46 9.37 -10.16
CA SER A 71 -12.27 8.52 -11.33
C SER A 71 -11.58 7.21 -10.98
N MET A 72 -10.57 7.23 -10.09
CA MET A 72 -9.95 6.00 -9.58
C MET A 72 -10.98 5.07 -8.95
N GLN A 73 -11.92 5.61 -8.16
CA GLN A 73 -13.01 4.84 -7.56
C GLN A 73 -13.94 4.22 -8.61
N ARG A 74 -14.35 4.99 -9.62
CA ARG A 74 -15.22 4.48 -10.71
C ARG A 74 -14.54 3.40 -11.56
N GLN A 75 -13.23 3.50 -11.75
CA GLN A 75 -12.46 2.65 -12.66
C GLN A 75 -11.67 1.55 -11.93
N ALA A 76 -11.81 1.41 -10.61
CA ALA A 76 -10.98 0.52 -9.79
C ALA A 76 -10.95 -0.92 -10.32
N ASN A 77 -12.11 -1.44 -10.75
CA ASN A 77 -12.25 -2.79 -11.29
C ASN A 77 -11.42 -3.05 -12.55
N ARG A 78 -11.05 -2.01 -13.30
CA ARG A 78 -10.24 -2.13 -14.52
C ARG A 78 -8.82 -2.55 -14.24
N ILE A 79 -8.35 -2.45 -12.99
CA ILE A 79 -7.02 -2.93 -12.63
C ILE A 79 -6.86 -4.43 -12.96
N ASN A 80 -7.94 -5.20 -13.01
CA ASN A 80 -7.94 -6.62 -13.36
C ASN A 80 -7.46 -6.93 -14.80
N ILE A 81 -7.46 -5.95 -15.71
CA ILE A 81 -6.92 -6.14 -17.07
C ILE A 81 -5.39 -5.98 -17.12
N VAL A 82 -4.79 -5.45 -16.05
CA VAL A 82 -3.34 -5.25 -15.95
C VAL A 82 -2.69 -6.54 -15.46
N SER A 83 -1.54 -6.90 -16.03
CA SER A 83 -0.81 -8.08 -15.58
C SER A 83 -0.39 -7.94 -14.12
N GLN A 84 -0.42 -9.06 -13.42
CA GLN A 84 -0.14 -9.10 -11.99
C GLN A 84 1.31 -8.72 -11.67
N GLU A 85 2.27 -8.99 -12.56
CA GLU A 85 3.66 -8.55 -12.42
C GLU A 85 3.77 -7.02 -12.41
N ARG A 86 3.03 -6.33 -13.31
CA ARG A 86 3.00 -4.86 -13.35
C ARG A 86 2.36 -4.28 -12.09
N ILE A 87 1.26 -4.89 -11.62
CA ILE A 87 0.60 -4.51 -10.37
C ILE A 87 1.58 -4.65 -9.20
N THR A 88 2.24 -5.80 -9.07
CA THR A 88 3.20 -6.06 -8.00
C THR A 88 4.38 -5.09 -8.06
N THR A 89 4.96 -4.84 -9.23
CA THR A 89 6.07 -3.89 -9.38
C THR A 89 5.68 -2.48 -8.94
N GLU A 90 4.49 -1.99 -9.30
CA GLU A 90 4.05 -0.66 -8.84
C GLU A 90 3.67 -0.66 -7.35
N PHE A 91 3.10 -1.75 -6.83
CA PHE A 91 2.81 -1.88 -5.41
C PHE A 91 4.09 -1.87 -4.54
N GLU A 92 5.15 -2.56 -4.97
CA GLU A 92 6.47 -2.54 -4.31
C GLU A 92 7.11 -1.15 -4.35
N LYS A 93 6.83 -0.32 -5.37
CA LYS A 93 7.28 1.07 -5.38
C LYS A 93 6.61 1.89 -4.29
N ILE A 94 5.33 1.66 -4.00
CA ILE A 94 4.63 2.30 -2.87
C ILE A 94 5.31 1.92 -1.56
N LEU A 95 5.58 0.63 -1.34
CA LEU A 95 6.30 0.15 -0.15
C LEU A 95 7.72 0.69 -0.05
N SER A 96 8.35 1.02 -1.17
CA SER A 96 9.68 1.64 -1.21
C SER A 96 9.69 3.14 -0.84
N THR A 97 8.54 3.80 -0.70
CA THR A 97 8.48 5.23 -0.36
C THR A 97 8.84 5.49 1.11
N PRO A 98 9.19 6.73 1.50
CA PRO A 98 9.47 7.07 2.90
C PRO A 98 8.26 6.90 3.83
N LYS A 99 7.04 7.09 3.32
CA LYS A 99 5.80 6.94 4.10
C LYS A 99 4.76 6.10 3.35
N PRO A 100 4.96 4.77 3.22
CA PRO A 100 4.12 3.92 2.38
C PRO A 100 2.64 3.95 2.74
N SER A 101 2.29 4.24 4.00
CA SER A 101 0.90 4.34 4.45
C SER A 101 0.07 5.30 3.59
N VAL A 102 0.65 6.40 3.10
CA VAL A 102 -0.06 7.37 2.26
C VAL A 102 -0.58 6.70 0.99
N GLY A 103 0.27 5.98 0.26
CA GLY A 103 -0.14 5.27 -0.94
C GLY A 103 -1.10 4.13 -0.65
N LEU A 104 -0.87 3.36 0.42
CA LEU A 104 -1.73 2.24 0.81
C LEU A 104 -3.15 2.69 1.21
N ILE A 105 -3.27 3.81 1.93
CA ILE A 105 -4.55 4.42 2.29
C ILE A 105 -5.27 4.89 1.03
N ILE A 106 -4.58 5.57 0.11
CA ILE A 106 -5.16 5.99 -1.18
C ILE A 106 -5.71 4.79 -1.96
N LEU A 107 -4.97 3.67 -2.01
CA LEU A 107 -5.45 2.45 -2.69
C LEU A 107 -6.71 1.88 -2.01
N GLN A 108 -6.81 1.97 -0.68
CA GLN A 108 -8.00 1.55 0.06
C GLN A 108 -9.19 2.48 -0.23
N GLU A 109 -9.00 3.80 -0.15
CA GLU A 109 -10.05 4.81 -0.42
C GLU A 109 -10.53 4.79 -1.87
N ALA A 110 -9.65 4.44 -2.80
CA ALA A 110 -9.97 4.26 -4.21
C ALA A 110 -10.66 2.91 -4.51
N GLY A 111 -10.78 2.00 -3.55
CA GLY A 111 -11.32 0.65 -3.76
C GLY A 111 -10.38 -0.31 -4.52
N LEU A 112 -9.15 0.12 -4.82
CA LEU A 112 -8.15 -0.68 -5.54
C LEU A 112 -7.58 -1.81 -4.68
N MET A 113 -7.51 -1.60 -3.35
CA MET A 113 -6.97 -2.60 -2.43
C MET A 113 -7.76 -3.92 -2.47
N GLU A 114 -9.06 -3.88 -2.72
CA GLU A 114 -9.92 -5.07 -2.84
C GLU A 114 -9.40 -6.02 -3.93
N TYR A 115 -8.94 -5.48 -5.06
CA TYR A 115 -8.44 -6.26 -6.19
C TYR A 115 -6.96 -6.65 -6.02
N ILE A 116 -6.15 -5.74 -5.49
CA ILE A 116 -4.69 -5.89 -5.43
C ILE A 116 -4.25 -6.71 -4.22
N PHE A 117 -4.88 -6.50 -3.07
CA PHE A 117 -4.50 -7.12 -1.81
C PHE A 117 -5.74 -7.29 -0.89
N PRO A 118 -6.69 -8.17 -1.27
CA PRO A 118 -7.94 -8.37 -0.53
C PRO A 118 -7.72 -8.70 0.94
N GLU A 119 -6.63 -9.39 1.28
CA GLU A 119 -6.29 -9.73 2.66
C GLU A 119 -5.97 -8.49 3.53
N ILE A 120 -5.49 -7.40 2.94
CA ILE A 120 -5.30 -6.10 3.61
C ILE A 120 -6.60 -5.28 3.56
N HIS A 121 -7.33 -5.34 2.45
CA HIS A 121 -8.60 -4.63 2.29
C HIS A 121 -9.60 -4.94 3.41
N ILE A 122 -9.77 -6.22 3.76
CA ILE A 122 -10.70 -6.66 4.82
C ILE A 122 -10.30 -6.20 6.22
N MET A 123 -9.10 -5.68 6.42
CA MET A 123 -8.68 -5.12 7.71
C MET A 123 -9.36 -3.78 8.00
N PHE A 124 -9.75 -3.06 6.95
CA PHE A 124 -10.32 -1.72 7.05
C PHE A 124 -11.75 -1.78 7.57
N GLY A 125 -12.07 -0.90 8.53
CA GLY A 125 -13.45 -0.76 9.01
C GLY A 125 -13.99 -1.97 9.77
N MET A 126 -13.12 -2.88 10.23
CA MET A 126 -13.55 -3.98 11.10
C MET A 126 -14.11 -3.41 12.41
N ASP A 127 -15.44 -3.41 12.53
CA ASP A 127 -16.23 -2.79 13.61
C ASP A 127 -15.64 -3.02 14.99
N GLN A 128 -15.52 -1.94 15.77
CA GLN A 128 -15.29 -1.99 17.21
C GLN A 128 -16.68 -2.11 17.86
N THR A 129 -17.01 -3.23 18.48
CA THR A 129 -18.19 -3.27 19.35
C THR A 129 -18.01 -2.24 20.47
N GLY A 130 -19.09 -1.56 20.86
CA GLY A 130 -19.03 -0.50 21.88
C GLY A 130 -18.52 -0.97 23.25
N GLU A 131 -18.57 -2.27 23.54
CA GLU A 131 -18.04 -2.86 24.77
C GLU A 131 -16.53 -3.15 24.72
N TRP A 132 -15.93 -3.28 23.53
CA TRP A 132 -14.55 -3.73 23.36
C TRP A 132 -13.83 -2.90 22.29
N HIS A 133 -13.20 -1.79 22.72
CA HIS A 133 -12.33 -1.00 21.86
C HIS A 133 -11.05 -1.78 21.53
N HIS A 134 -10.85 -2.10 20.25
CA HIS A 134 -9.58 -2.59 19.71
C HIS A 134 -9.05 -1.59 18.69
N LYS A 135 -7.71 -1.44 18.59
CA LYS A 135 -7.11 -0.61 17.55
C LYS A 135 -7.53 -1.14 16.18
N ASP A 136 -7.89 -0.25 15.27
CA ASP A 136 -8.16 -0.60 13.87
C ASP A 136 -6.92 -1.31 13.29
N ILE A 137 -7.10 -2.55 12.83
CA ILE A 137 -6.02 -3.42 12.37
C ILE A 137 -5.36 -2.83 11.11
N PHE A 138 -6.13 -2.18 10.24
CA PHE A 138 -5.60 -1.56 9.03
C PHE A 138 -4.69 -0.39 9.39
N TYR A 139 -5.17 0.58 10.18
CA TYR A 139 -4.35 1.74 10.56
C TYR A 139 -3.17 1.36 11.45
N HIS A 140 -3.30 0.35 12.30
CA HIS A 140 -2.18 -0.22 13.01
C HIS A 140 -1.11 -0.76 12.05
N THR A 141 -1.52 -1.53 11.04
CA THR A 141 -0.61 -2.06 10.02
C THR A 141 0.09 -0.94 9.27
N MET A 142 -0.62 0.15 8.92
CA MET A 142 -0.02 1.31 8.26
C MET A 142 1.09 1.95 9.11
N GLN A 143 0.87 2.11 10.42
CA GLN A 143 1.90 2.61 11.35
C GLN A 143 3.13 1.69 11.40
N VAL A 144 2.92 0.37 11.43
CA VAL A 144 4.02 -0.61 11.45
C VAL A 144 4.83 -0.57 10.15
N VAL A 145 4.18 -0.40 9.00
CA VAL A 145 4.84 -0.26 7.70
C VAL A 145 5.67 1.02 7.62
N ASP A 146 5.14 2.16 8.07
CA ASP A 146 5.88 3.43 8.11
C ASP A 146 7.11 3.31 9.03
N ASN A 147 6.95 2.75 10.23
CA ASN A 147 8.08 2.53 11.15
C ASN A 147 9.14 1.61 10.52
N ALA A 148 8.72 0.57 9.78
CA ALA A 148 9.66 -0.30 9.07
C ALA A 148 10.38 0.44 7.95
N ALA A 149 9.71 1.38 7.27
CA ALA A 149 10.31 2.22 6.23
C ALA A 149 11.34 3.21 6.80
N GLU A 150 11.07 3.78 7.98
CA GLU A 150 12.03 4.63 8.71
C GLU A 150 13.28 3.87 9.16
N LEU A 151 13.12 2.60 9.56
CA LEU A 151 14.21 1.78 10.09
C LEU A 151 15.02 1.05 9.01
N SER A 152 14.46 0.84 7.81
CA SER A 152 15.14 0.08 6.76
C SER A 152 14.58 0.31 5.36
N ASP A 153 15.46 0.32 4.36
CA ASP A 153 15.10 0.32 2.94
C ASP A 153 14.90 -1.08 2.36
N LYS A 154 15.05 -2.13 3.16
CA LYS A 154 14.91 -3.52 2.69
C LYS A 154 13.45 -3.84 2.41
N MET A 155 13.13 -4.09 1.14
CA MET A 155 11.79 -4.49 0.69
C MET A 155 11.26 -5.68 1.49
N GLN A 156 12.11 -6.68 1.78
CA GLN A 156 11.67 -7.86 2.53
C GLN A 156 11.13 -7.51 3.93
N LEU A 157 11.72 -6.51 4.61
CA LEU A 157 11.27 -6.07 5.93
C LEU A 157 9.99 -5.25 5.84
N ARG A 158 9.91 -4.31 4.89
CA ARG A 158 8.71 -3.48 4.69
C ARG A 158 7.50 -4.30 4.28
N PHE A 159 7.70 -5.28 3.41
CA PHE A 159 6.64 -6.22 3.02
C PHE A 159 6.24 -7.11 4.20
N ALA A 160 7.20 -7.63 4.98
CA ALA A 160 6.90 -8.38 6.19
C ALA A 160 6.09 -7.55 7.22
N ALA A 161 6.42 -6.26 7.37
CA ALA A 161 5.67 -5.33 8.20
C ALA A 161 4.21 -5.16 7.72
N LEU A 162 3.97 -5.11 6.42
CA LEU A 162 2.61 -5.04 5.87
C LEU A 162 1.79 -6.29 6.20
N VAL A 163 2.42 -7.47 6.20
CA VAL A 163 1.70 -8.75 6.30
C VAL A 163 1.79 -9.42 7.67
N HIS A 164 2.45 -8.81 8.66
CA HIS A 164 2.71 -9.42 9.97
C HIS A 164 1.43 -9.92 10.66
N ASP A 165 0.34 -9.18 10.49
CA ASP A 165 -0.97 -9.42 11.09
C ASP A 165 -2.04 -9.86 10.06
N ILE A 166 -1.62 -10.35 8.89
CA ILE A 166 -2.51 -10.65 7.75
C ILE A 166 -3.71 -11.55 8.07
N ALA A 167 -3.60 -12.40 9.09
CA ALA A 167 -4.64 -13.34 9.48
C ALA A 167 -5.46 -12.93 10.71
N LYS A 168 -5.25 -11.74 11.29
CA LYS A 168 -6.11 -11.24 12.37
C LYS A 168 -7.60 -11.24 11.98
N PRO A 169 -8.02 -10.79 10.78
CA PRO A 169 -9.42 -10.86 10.38
C PRO A 169 -9.98 -12.30 10.45
N ASN A 170 -9.20 -13.29 10.01
CA ASN A 170 -9.62 -14.69 9.93
C ASN A 170 -9.69 -15.40 11.30
N THR A 171 -9.02 -14.86 12.31
CA THR A 171 -8.87 -15.50 13.64
C THR A 171 -9.59 -14.75 14.75
N ARG A 172 -10.27 -13.67 14.41
CA ARG A 172 -11.00 -12.82 15.34
C ARG A 172 -12.08 -13.62 16.07
N LYS A 173 -12.00 -13.67 17.39
CA LYS A 173 -13.02 -14.24 18.30
C LYS A 173 -13.29 -13.29 19.44
N ILE A 174 -14.52 -13.29 19.96
CA ILE A 174 -14.89 -12.55 21.17
C ILE A 174 -14.72 -13.48 22.37
N ASP A 175 -13.82 -13.12 23.28
CA ASP A 175 -13.71 -13.72 24.61
C ASP A 175 -14.50 -12.86 25.61
N PRO A 176 -15.42 -13.44 26.40
CA PRO A 176 -16.27 -12.68 27.32
C PRO A 176 -15.51 -11.88 28.39
N LYS A 177 -14.25 -12.22 28.68
CA LYS A 177 -13.42 -11.55 29.71
C LYS A 177 -12.33 -10.67 29.11
N LYS A 178 -11.80 -11.05 27.95
CA LYS A 178 -10.63 -10.40 27.32
C LYS A 178 -10.98 -9.55 26.09
N GLY A 179 -12.23 -9.58 25.63
CA GLY A 179 -12.65 -8.93 24.40
C GLY A 179 -12.14 -9.66 23.16
N TYR A 180 -11.73 -8.92 22.13
CA TYR A 180 -11.25 -9.52 20.89
C TYR A 180 -9.92 -10.26 21.06
N THR A 181 -9.88 -11.51 20.60
CA THR A 181 -8.70 -12.37 20.58
C THR A 181 -8.40 -12.85 19.16
N PHE A 182 -7.12 -13.13 18.90
CA PHE A 182 -6.59 -13.50 17.58
C PHE A 182 -5.64 -14.70 17.70
N HIS A 183 -6.05 -15.75 18.40
CA HIS A 183 -5.15 -16.87 18.68
C HIS A 183 -4.74 -17.60 17.39
N GLY A 184 -3.43 -17.81 17.20
CA GLY A 184 -2.86 -18.53 16.06
C GLY A 184 -2.81 -17.76 14.73
N HIS A 185 -3.00 -16.43 14.75
CA HIS A 185 -2.94 -15.61 13.53
C HIS A 185 -1.54 -15.61 12.89
N ASP A 186 -0.47 -15.78 13.66
CA ASP A 186 0.89 -15.97 13.18
C ASP A 186 1.01 -17.20 12.26
N ALA A 187 0.55 -18.36 12.74
CA ALA A 187 0.61 -19.61 11.98
C ALA A 187 -0.35 -19.61 10.77
N ILE A 188 -1.54 -19.03 10.91
CA ILE A 188 -2.49 -18.90 9.79
C ILE A 188 -1.97 -17.89 8.76
N GLY A 189 -1.37 -16.79 9.21
CA GLY A 189 -0.77 -15.76 8.36
C GLY A 189 0.37 -16.30 7.52
N GLU A 190 1.29 -17.06 8.11
CA GLU A 190 2.35 -17.75 7.38
C GLU A 190 1.81 -18.63 6.24
N ARG A 191 0.71 -19.35 6.50
CA ARG A 191 0.09 -20.23 5.50
C ARG A 191 -0.59 -19.44 4.38
N MET A 192 -1.28 -18.34 4.72
CA MET A 192 -1.93 -17.45 3.76
C MET A 192 -0.93 -16.87 2.76
N LEU A 193 0.30 -16.59 3.20
CA LEU A 193 1.34 -16.01 2.37
C LEU A 193 1.77 -16.90 1.19
N ASN A 194 1.53 -18.21 1.23
CA ASN A 194 1.74 -19.05 0.04
C ASN A 194 0.80 -18.65 -1.11
N LYS A 195 -0.47 -18.35 -0.81
CA LYS A 195 -1.46 -17.91 -1.79
C LYS A 195 -1.17 -16.48 -2.26
N VAL A 196 -0.87 -15.59 -1.32
CA VAL A 196 -0.51 -14.19 -1.60
C VAL A 196 0.71 -14.11 -2.50
N ALA A 197 1.80 -14.79 -2.15
CA ALA A 197 3.03 -14.76 -2.94
C ALA A 197 2.85 -15.34 -4.34
N LYS A 198 2.07 -16.43 -4.48
CA LYS A 198 1.73 -17.00 -5.80
C LYS A 198 0.89 -16.03 -6.63
N ARG A 199 -0.13 -15.41 -6.02
CA ARG A 199 -0.99 -14.42 -6.66
C ARG A 199 -0.12 -13.24 -7.11
N MET A 200 0.60 -12.59 -6.19
CA MET A 200 1.43 -11.43 -6.47
C MET A 200 2.74 -11.71 -7.22
N LYS A 201 3.01 -12.96 -7.65
CA LYS A 201 4.23 -13.32 -8.41
C LYS A 201 5.53 -12.93 -7.70
N LEU A 202 5.56 -13.03 -6.36
CA LEU A 202 6.73 -12.67 -5.57
C LEU A 202 7.87 -13.67 -5.80
N SER A 203 9.11 -13.21 -5.63
CA SER A 203 10.27 -14.11 -5.63
C SER A 203 10.20 -15.12 -4.48
N ASN A 204 10.81 -16.30 -4.67
CA ASN A 204 10.87 -17.30 -3.61
C ASN A 204 11.59 -16.77 -2.37
N GLU A 205 12.66 -15.98 -2.56
CA GLU A 205 13.39 -15.35 -1.47
C GLU A 205 12.50 -14.42 -0.64
N LEU A 206 11.76 -13.51 -1.29
CA LEU A 206 10.86 -12.59 -0.61
C LEU A 206 9.75 -13.37 0.12
N LYS A 207 9.13 -14.34 -0.55
CA LYS A 207 8.11 -15.23 0.03
C LYS A 207 8.61 -15.91 1.30
N ASP A 208 9.76 -16.57 1.25
CA ASP A 208 10.27 -17.35 2.38
C ASP A 208 10.66 -16.43 3.55
N TYR A 209 11.17 -15.24 3.24
CA TYR A 209 11.46 -14.22 4.25
C TYR A 209 10.20 -13.71 4.96
N ILE A 210 9.19 -13.24 4.21
CA ILE A 210 7.96 -12.69 4.79
C ILE A 210 7.18 -13.75 5.57
N LYS A 211 7.18 -15.00 5.09
CA LYS A 211 6.58 -16.14 5.80
C LYS A 211 7.24 -16.36 7.16
N LYS A 212 8.57 -16.40 7.19
CA LYS A 212 9.34 -16.59 8.42
C LYS A 212 9.11 -15.46 9.40
N LEU A 213 9.14 -14.19 8.96
CA LEU A 213 8.89 -13.07 9.87
C LEU A 213 7.45 -13.05 10.37
N THR A 214 6.47 -13.34 9.52
CA THR A 214 5.06 -13.41 9.92
C THR A 214 4.82 -14.51 10.96
N LEU A 215 5.45 -15.68 10.83
CA LEU A 215 5.34 -16.74 11.84
C LEU A 215 5.97 -16.35 13.18
N LEU A 216 7.01 -15.52 13.17
CA LEU A 216 7.85 -15.25 14.33
C LEU A 216 7.63 -13.86 14.95
N HIS A 217 6.72 -13.05 14.42
CA HIS A 217 6.60 -11.63 14.75
C HIS A 217 6.24 -11.37 16.24
N LEU A 218 5.61 -12.33 16.92
CA LEU A 218 5.31 -12.24 18.36
C LEU A 218 6.48 -12.64 19.27
N ARG A 219 7.50 -13.33 18.74
CA ARG A 219 8.59 -13.88 19.57
C ARG A 219 9.39 -12.81 20.32
N PRO A 220 9.76 -11.65 19.74
CA PRO A 220 10.46 -10.60 20.49
C PRO A 220 9.68 -10.13 21.71
N ILE A 221 8.35 -10.07 21.62
CA ILE A 221 7.47 -9.65 22.73
C ILE A 221 7.52 -10.69 23.87
N ALA A 222 7.47 -11.98 23.53
CA ALA A 222 7.58 -13.05 24.52
C ALA A 222 8.94 -13.01 25.25
N LEU A 223 10.03 -12.76 24.51
CA LEU A 223 11.38 -12.67 25.07
C LEU A 223 11.63 -11.40 25.90
N ALA A 224 10.94 -10.30 25.58
CA ALA A 224 11.09 -9.03 26.31
C ALA A 224 10.33 -8.99 27.65
N LYS A 225 9.39 -9.91 27.88
CA LYS A 225 8.70 -10.04 29.17
C LYS A 225 9.65 -10.70 30.18
N LYS A 226 10.13 -9.90 31.14
CA LYS A 226 11.12 -10.25 32.18
C LYS A 226 10.71 -11.38 33.17
N GLU A 227 9.57 -12.05 32.98
CA GLU A 227 9.05 -13.08 33.90
C GLU A 227 9.07 -14.50 33.32
N ILE A 228 9.98 -14.78 32.37
CA ILE A 228 10.28 -16.16 32.00
C ILE A 228 11.53 -16.58 32.77
N THR A 229 11.30 -17.03 34.01
CA THR A 229 12.24 -17.82 34.82
C THR A 229 11.87 -19.28 34.73
#